data_AF-A0A5Q4G7E6-F1
#
_entry.id   AF-A0A5Q4G7E6-F1
#
_cell.length_a   1.000
_cell.length_b   1.000
_cell.length_c   1.000
_cell.angle_alpha   90.00
_cell.angle_beta   90.00
_cell.angle_gamma   90.00
#
_symmetry.space_group_name_H-M   'P 1'
#
loop_
_entity.id
_entity.type
_entity.pdbx_description
1 polymer ?
#
loop_
_entity_poly.entity_id
_entity_poly.type
_entity_poly.pdbx_seq_one_letter_code
_entity_poly.pdbx_strand_id
1 'polypeptide(L)' 'MLEKIAFKVAAACLEEGLIVRALPGDVVAVCSLLIIDDAQIAELVARLQRGLDRVVAELAKEVSA' A
#
# COMPACT_ATOMS: atom_id res chain seq x y z
N MET A 1 -1.11 11.50 16.22
CA MET A 1 -2.18 11.02 15.32
C MET A 1 -1.61 10.59 13.96
N LEU A 2 -0.52 9.82 13.95
CA LEU A 2 0.07 9.22 12.73
C LEU A 2 -0.08 7.68 12.70
N GLU A 3 -0.75 7.09 13.70
CA GLU A 3 -0.82 5.63 13.90
C GLU A 3 -1.78 4.88 12.93
N LYS A 4 -2.26 5.54 11.87
CA LYS A 4 -3.30 4.98 10.98
C LYS A 4 -2.97 5.06 9.49
N ILE A 5 -1.76 5.47 9.10
CA ILE A 5 -1.39 5.58 7.67
C ILE A 5 -1.37 4.19 7.02
N ALA A 6 -0.80 3.17 7.68
CA ALA A 6 -0.80 1.79 7.19
C ALA A 6 -2.20 1.26 6.83
N PHE A 7 -3.26 1.66 7.54
CA PHE A 7 -4.64 1.30 7.18
C PHE A 7 -5.13 2.01 5.92
N LYS A 8 -4.81 3.31 5.74
CA LYS A 8 -5.10 4.03 4.50
C LYS A 8 -4.38 3.38 3.32
N VAL A 9 -3.11 3.01 3.50
CA VAL A 9 -2.30 2.30 2.47
C VAL A 9 -2.90 0.94 2.15
N ALA A 10 -3.29 0.15 3.14
CA ALA A 10 -3.92 -1.15 2.90
C ALA A 10 -5.24 -1.02 2.12
N ALA A 11 -6.05 -0.01 2.41
CA ALA A 11 -7.27 0.27 1.65
C ALA A 11 -6.96 0.69 0.21
N ALA A 12 -6.01 1.61 -0.01
CA ALA A 12 -5.62 2.04 -1.35
C ALA A 12 -5.02 0.90 -2.19
N CYS A 13 -4.19 0.03 -1.59
CA CYS A 13 -3.65 -1.14 -2.27
C CYS A 13 -4.75 -2.13 -2.67
N LEU A 14 -5.79 -2.28 -1.83
CA LEU A 14 -6.93 -3.15 -2.16
C LEU A 14 -7.67 -2.67 -3.42
N GLU A 15 -7.82 -1.35 -3.60
CA GLU A 15 -8.40 -0.77 -4.81
C GLU A 15 -7.55 -1.03 -6.06
N GLU A 16 -6.23 -1.15 -5.91
CA GLU A 16 -5.29 -1.54 -6.97
C GLU A 16 -5.24 -3.07 -7.21
N GLY A 17 -6.07 -3.85 -6.51
CA GLY A 17 -6.09 -5.31 -6.60
C GLY A 17 -4.89 -5.98 -5.93
N LEU A 18 -4.27 -5.33 -4.94
CA LEU A 18 -3.21 -5.89 -4.12
C LEU A 18 -3.64 -5.99 -2.66
N ILE A 19 -3.69 -7.22 -2.15
CA ILE A 19 -4.01 -7.47 -0.74
C ILE A 19 -2.72 -7.36 0.09
N VAL A 20 -2.69 -6.41 1.02
CA VAL A 20 -1.63 -6.25 2.03
C VAL A 20 -2.25 -6.14 3.41
N ARG A 21 -1.45 -6.36 4.45
CA ARG A 21 -1.91 -6.29 5.84
C ARG A 21 -1.23 -5.15 6.59
N ALA A 22 -2.00 -4.23 7.15
CA ALA A 22 -1.51 -3.30 8.15
C ALA A 22 -1.20 -4.05 9.46
N LEU A 23 0.00 -3.87 10.01
CA LEU A 23 0.44 -4.43 11.29
C LEU A 23 0.44 -3.35 12.38
N PRO A 24 0.56 -3.71 13.67
CA PRO A 24 0.75 -2.71 14.72
C PRO A 24 1.96 -1.81 14.45
N GLY A 25 1.77 -0.50 14.63
CA GLY A 25 2.68 0.52 14.12
C GLY A 25 2.32 0.96 12.70
N ASP A 26 3.15 1.80 12.08
CA ASP A 26 2.93 2.25 10.70
C ASP A 26 3.65 1.32 9.72
N VAL A 27 3.23 0.04 9.70
CA VAL A 27 3.89 -1.02 8.94
C VAL A 27 2.89 -1.76 8.06
N VAL A 28 3.26 -1.95 6.79
CA VAL A 28 2.50 -2.73 5.81
C VAL A 28 3.25 -4.01 5.49
N ALA A 29 2.65 -5.16 5.77
CA ALA A 29 3.19 -6.47 5.45
C ALA A 29 2.79 -6.89 4.03
N VAL A 30 3.80 -7.25 3.24
CA VAL A 30 3.66 -7.83 1.91
C VAL A 30 4.07 -9.29 2.00
N CYS A 31 3.11 -10.19 1.80
CA CYS A 31 3.33 -11.64 1.84
C CYS A 31 2.83 -12.24 0.53
N SER A 32 3.69 -12.27 -0.48
CA SER A 32 3.42 -13.01 -1.71
C SER A 32 3.57 -14.52 -1.49
N LEU A 33 2.93 -15.30 -2.36
CA LEU A 33 3.21 -16.73 -2.46
C LEU A 33 4.64 -16.93 -3.00
N LEU A 34 5.31 -18.00 -2.58
CA LEU A 34 6.69 -18.30 -3.01
C LEU A 34 6.79 -18.78 -4.47
N ILE A 35 5.65 -19.03 -5.13
CA ILE A 35 5.59 -19.56 -6.50
C ILE A 35 5.55 -18.47 -7.58
N ILE A 36 5.53 -17.19 -7.20
CA ILE A 36 5.44 -16.10 -8.18
C ILE A 36 6.73 -15.93 -8.98
N ASP A 37 6.61 -15.54 -10.25
CA ASP A 37 7.74 -15.23 -11.13
C ASP A 37 8.14 -13.73 -11.09
N ASP A 38 9.21 -13.37 -11.82
CA ASP A 38 9.74 -12.00 -11.87
C ASP A 38 8.74 -10.98 -12.42
N ALA A 39 7.89 -11.37 -13.37
CA ALA A 39 6.88 -10.48 -13.94
C ALA A 39 5.75 -10.22 -12.92
N GLN A 40 5.37 -11.25 -12.16
CA GLN A 40 4.41 -11.13 -11.07
C GLN A 40 4.96 -10.32 -9.89
N ILE A 41 6.26 -10.43 -9.60
CA ILE A 41 6.94 -9.57 -8.60
C ILE A 41 6.88 -8.11 -9.05
N ALA A 42 7.22 -7.82 -10.31
CA ALA A 42 7.17 -6.47 -10.86
C ALA A 42 5.76 -5.86 -10.77
N GLU A 43 4.73 -6.64 -11.13
CA GLU A 43 3.34 -6.19 -11.03
C GLU A 43 2.89 -5.96 -9.57
N LEU A 44 3.32 -6.82 -8.64
CA LEU A 44 3.06 -6.63 -7.21
C LEU A 44 3.65 -5.32 -6.69
N VAL A 45 4.92 -5.04 -7.02
CA VAL A 45 5.59 -3.79 -6.62
C VAL A 45 4.93 -2.58 -7.28
N ALA A 46 4.54 -2.69 -8.56
CA ALA A 46 3.84 -1.62 -9.27
C ALA A 46 2.50 -1.28 -8.63
N ARG A 47 1.70 -2.27 -8.23
CA ARG A 47 0.44 -2.05 -7.48
C ARG A 47 0.69 -1.40 -6.13
N LEU A 48 1.69 -1.88 -5.40
CA LEU A 48 2.06 -1.31 -4.11
C LEU A 48 2.43 0.17 -4.24
N GLN A 49 3.23 0.50 -5.25
CA GLN A 49 3.62 1.89 -5.53
C GLN A 49 2.41 2.77 -5.85
N ARG A 50 1.49 2.32 -6.72
CA ARG A 50 0.26 3.07 -7.01
C ARG A 50 -0.59 3.32 -5.76
N GLY A 51 -0.73 2.31 -4.90
CA GLY A 51 -1.45 2.43 -3.63
C GLY A 51 -0.81 3.45 -2.68
N LEU A 52 0.53 3.44 -2.56
CA LEU A 52 1.28 4.39 -1.75
C LEU A 52 1.19 5.82 -2.31
N ASP A 53 1.42 5.99 -3.61
CA ASP A 53 1.38 7.30 -4.29
C ASP A 53 0.02 7.96 -4.13
N ARG A 54 -1.06 7.18 -4.19
CA ARG A 54 -2.41 7.67 -3.92
C ARG A 54 -2.57 8.22 -2.50
N VAL A 55 -2.13 7.47 -1.50
CA VAL A 55 -2.24 7.93 -0.10
C VAL A 55 -1.38 9.17 0.13
N VAL A 56 -0.19 9.26 -0.48
CA VAL A 56 0.63 10.47 -0.44
C VAL A 56 -0.11 11.66 -1.06
N ALA A 57 -0.74 11.48 -2.22
CA ALA A 57 -1.50 12.53 -2.88
C ALA A 57 -2.74 12.97 -2.06
N GLU A 58 -3.42 12.05 -1.38
CA GLU A 58 -4.53 12.35 -0.47
C GLU A 58 -4.05 13.14 0.76
N LEU A 59 -2.97 12.69 1.40
CA LEU A 59 -2.38 13.38 2.54
C LEU A 59 -1.85 14.77 2.18
N ALA A 60 -1.26 14.94 1.00
CA ALA A 60 -0.79 16.24 0.51
C ALA A 60 -1.95 17.25 0.37
N LYS A 61 -3.14 16.79 -0.01
CA LYS A 61 -4.36 17.61 -0.05
C LYS A 61 -4.87 17.95 1.34
N GLU A 62 -4.85 16.99 2.27
CA GLU A 62 -5.26 17.20 3.67
C GLU A 62 -4.36 18.21 4.41
N VAL A 63 -3.06 18.28 4.09
CA VAL A 63 -2.11 19.24 4.70
C VAL A 63 -2.20 20.63 4.08
N SER A 64 -2.66 20.75 2.84
CA SER A 64 -2.76 22.02 2.11
C SER A 64 -4.12 22.71 2.28
N ALA A 65 -5.06 22.10 3.02
CA ALA A 65 -6.41 22.61 3.32
C ALA A 65 -6.49 23.10 4.77
#